data_AF-A0A8I3W450-F1
#
_entry.id   AF-A0A8I3W450-F1
#
_cell.length_a   1.000
_cell.length_b   1.000
_cell.length_c   1.000
_cell.angle_alpha   90.00
_cell.angle_beta   90.00
_cell.angle_gamma   90.00
#
_symmetry.space_group_name_H-M   'P 1'
#
loop_
_entity.id
_entity.type
_entity.pdbx_description
1 polymer ?
#
loop_
_entity_poly.entity_id
_entity_poly.type
_entity_poly.pdbx_seq_one_letter_code
_entity_poly.pdbx_strand_id
1 'polypeptide(L)'
;MTCCSFFFRNMDSGFLKAFQRTVTCPICTNYFIDPVTLDCGHSFCRPCLYLSWQDIQVLAQCSKCRKTTQQRNLKTNINLKNLASLARKASLWQFLRSEEQMCEIHRQTKKMFCEGDKSLLCLLCSDSQEHRDHRHCSIEWAAEQRWVGDASEDLFLLIHFLAFNFCSQLSNYYHSLV
;
A
#
# COMPACT_ATOMS: atom_id res chain seq x y z
N MET A 1 25.55 -26.36 0.88
CA MET A 1 24.52 -25.41 1.36
C MET A 1 25.15 -24.02 1.37
N THR A 2 24.70 -23.12 0.50
CA THR A 2 25.32 -21.80 0.29
C THR A 2 24.99 -20.85 1.46
N CYS A 3 25.96 -20.03 1.88
CA CYS A 3 25.86 -19.06 2.98
C CYS A 3 24.59 -18.18 2.94
N CYS A 4 24.03 -17.93 1.75
CA CYS A 4 22.75 -17.23 1.57
C CYS A 4 21.55 -17.90 2.26
N SER A 5 21.50 -19.24 2.30
CA SER A 5 20.35 -19.98 2.85
C SER A 5 20.22 -19.89 4.38
N PHE A 6 21.32 -19.54 5.08
CA PHE A 6 21.32 -19.32 6.53
C PHE A 6 20.91 -17.88 6.90
N PHE A 7 21.31 -16.90 6.08
CA PHE A 7 21.01 -15.47 6.29
C PHE A 7 19.50 -15.16 6.26
N PHE A 8 18.72 -15.88 5.44
CA PHE A 8 17.27 -15.67 5.37
C PHE A 8 16.49 -16.29 6.54
N ARG A 9 17.06 -17.25 7.27
CA ARG A 9 16.35 -17.94 8.36
C ARG A 9 16.37 -17.17 9.69
N ASN A 10 17.28 -16.20 9.85
CA ASN A 10 17.41 -15.36 11.04
C ASN A 10 17.63 -13.90 10.64
N MET A 11 16.65 -13.29 9.97
CA MET A 11 16.68 -11.84 9.74
C MET A 11 16.48 -11.13 11.08
N ASP A 12 17.50 -10.40 11.53
CA ASP A 12 17.43 -9.60 12.76
C ASP A 12 16.22 -8.66 12.70
N SER A 13 15.41 -8.65 13.75
CA SER A 13 14.29 -7.72 13.95
C SER A 13 14.69 -6.26 13.71
N GLY A 14 15.92 -5.88 14.05
CA GLY A 14 16.49 -4.56 13.79
C GLY A 14 16.69 -4.29 12.30
N PHE A 15 17.15 -5.28 11.54
CA PHE A 15 17.30 -5.18 10.08
C PHE A 15 15.95 -5.07 9.39
N LEU A 16 14.96 -5.88 9.77
CA LEU A 16 13.62 -5.82 9.19
C LEU A 16 12.98 -4.44 9.41
N LYS A 17 13.12 -3.88 10.62
CA LYS A 17 12.62 -2.54 10.96
C LYS A 17 13.37 -1.44 10.20
N ALA A 18 14.69 -1.59 10.02
CA ALA A 18 15.47 -0.68 9.20
C ALA A 18 15.03 -0.72 7.72
N PHE A 19 14.86 -1.92 7.17
CA PHE A 19 14.37 -2.13 5.81
C PHE A 19 12.96 -1.55 5.62
N GLN A 20 12.03 -1.82 6.53
CA GLN A 20 10.67 -1.24 6.48
C GLN A 20 10.71 0.29 6.39
N ARG A 21 11.58 0.95 7.16
CA ARG A 21 11.74 2.41 7.10
C ARG A 21 12.25 2.93 5.76
N THR A 22 13.05 2.15 5.01
CA THR A 22 13.55 2.58 3.70
C THR A 22 12.50 2.51 2.60
N VAL A 23 11.48 1.65 2.77
CA VAL A 23 10.38 1.47 1.80
C VAL A 23 9.07 2.13 2.24
N THR A 24 9.07 2.89 3.33
CA THR A 24 7.89 3.55 3.90
C THR A 24 7.94 5.06 3.67
N CYS A 25 6.81 5.63 3.26
CA CYS A 25 6.66 7.07 3.12
C CYS A 25 6.57 7.74 4.50
N PRO A 26 7.34 8.80 4.75
CA PRO A 26 7.34 9.46 6.06
C PRO A 26 6.12 10.37 6.30
N ILE A 27 5.26 10.58 5.29
CA ILE A 27 4.02 11.37 5.43
C ILE A 27 2.88 10.43 5.81
N CYS A 28 2.58 9.43 4.97
CA CYS A 28 1.48 8.50 5.24
C CYS A 28 1.86 7.30 6.12
N THR A 29 3.13 7.15 6.50
CA THR A 29 3.66 6.05 7.30
C THR A 29 3.37 4.65 6.74
N ASN A 30 3.10 4.54 5.44
CA ASN A 30 2.81 3.30 4.73
C ASN A 30 3.85 3.05 3.63
N TYR A 31 3.92 1.84 3.08
CA TYR A 31 4.78 1.52 1.95
C TYR A 31 4.54 2.47 0.76
N PHE A 32 5.61 2.81 0.05
CA PHE A 32 5.50 3.79 -1.04
C PHE A 32 4.53 3.38 -2.14
N ILE A 33 3.61 4.29 -2.46
CA ILE A 33 2.79 4.27 -3.67
C ILE A 33 3.27 5.37 -4.58
N ASP A 34 3.73 4.98 -5.77
CA ASP A 34 4.35 5.90 -6.73
C ASP A 34 5.41 6.84 -6.10
N PRO A 35 6.49 6.28 -5.53
CA PRO A 35 7.49 7.10 -4.86
C PRO A 35 8.14 8.07 -5.83
N VAL A 36 8.25 9.32 -5.41
CA VAL A 36 9.01 10.38 -6.07
C VAL A 36 10.14 10.77 -5.14
N THR A 37 11.35 10.91 -5.69
CA THR A 37 12.53 11.39 -4.97
C THR A 37 12.81 12.84 -5.34
N LEU A 38 12.87 13.71 -4.34
CA LEU A 38 13.26 15.12 -4.51
C LEU A 38 14.78 15.26 -4.63
N ASP A 39 15.28 16.39 -5.11
CA ASP A 39 16.73 16.64 -5.27
C ASP A 39 17.52 16.50 -3.95
N CYS A 40 16.85 16.70 -2.81
CA CYS A 40 17.44 16.48 -1.49
C CYS A 40 17.63 15.00 -1.10
N GLY A 41 17.26 14.05 -1.97
CA GLY A 41 17.36 12.61 -1.77
C GLY A 41 16.19 11.97 -1.00
N HIS A 42 15.27 12.76 -0.45
CA HIS A 42 14.10 12.23 0.27
C HIS A 42 13.00 11.80 -0.69
N SER A 43 12.35 10.67 -0.37
CA SER A 43 11.27 10.09 -1.15
C SER A 43 9.92 10.17 -0.44
N PHE A 44 8.88 10.36 -1.24
CA PHE A 44 7.49 10.50 -0.79
C PHE A 44 6.56 9.84 -1.80
N CYS A 45 5.39 9.37 -1.38
CA CYS A 45 4.34 9.00 -2.33
C CYS A 45 3.94 10.23 -3.14
N ARG A 46 3.74 10.08 -4.45
CA ARG A 46 3.27 11.19 -5.30
C ARG A 46 1.98 11.84 -4.76
N PRO A 47 0.94 11.09 -4.32
CA PRO A 47 -0.23 11.71 -3.70
C PRO A 47 0.10 12.52 -2.44
N CYS A 48 1.00 12.01 -1.57
CA CYS A 48 1.42 12.73 -0.36
C CYS A 48 2.15 14.04 -0.67
N LEU A 49 2.92 14.08 -1.76
CA LEU A 49 3.55 15.34 -2.21
C LEU A 49 2.51 16.34 -2.67
N TYR A 50 1.57 15.94 -3.53
CA TYR A 50 0.53 16.85 -4.03
C TYR A 50 -0.33 17.42 -2.90
N LEU A 51 -0.74 16.59 -1.93
CA LEU A 51 -1.51 17.05 -0.77
C LEU A 51 -0.72 17.98 0.15
N SER A 52 0.61 17.82 0.21
CA SER A 52 1.47 18.68 1.03
C SER A 52 1.85 19.99 0.34
N TRP A 53 1.62 20.11 -0.97
CA TRP A 53 1.95 21.30 -1.75
C TRP A 53 0.71 22.17 -1.89
N GLN A 54 0.59 23.18 -1.02
CA GLN A 54 -0.46 24.21 -1.11
C GLN A 54 -0.24 25.06 -2.37
N ASP A 55 -0.91 24.72 -3.47
CA ASP A 55 -1.19 25.48 -4.72
C ASP A 55 -0.05 26.23 -5.46
N ILE A 56 1.15 26.37 -4.88
CA ILE A 56 2.26 27.14 -5.42
C ILE A 56 3.20 26.18 -6.15
N GLN A 57 2.89 25.93 -7.42
CA GLN A 57 3.60 25.01 -8.34
C GLN A 57 5.09 25.33 -8.63
N VAL A 58 5.69 26.33 -7.97
CA VAL A 58 7.03 26.83 -8.32
C VAL A 58 8.12 26.35 -7.35
N LEU A 59 7.78 26.15 -6.08
CA LEU A 59 8.76 25.78 -5.04
C LEU A 59 8.14 24.79 -4.06
N ALA A 60 8.51 23.53 -4.20
CA ALA A 60 8.15 22.49 -3.27
C ALA A 60 9.17 22.44 -2.13
N GLN A 61 8.71 22.42 -0.88
CA GLN A 61 9.60 22.24 0.27
C GLN A 61 9.58 20.78 0.75
N CYS A 62 10.74 20.19 0.95
CA CYS A 62 10.85 18.84 1.51
C CYS A 62 10.37 18.83 2.97
N SER A 63 9.34 18.05 3.30
CA SER A 63 8.81 17.95 4.67
C SER A 63 9.78 17.34 5.68
N LYS A 64 10.86 16.68 5.22
CA LYS A 64 11.87 16.05 6.10
C LYS A 64 13.04 16.96 6.44
N CYS A 65 13.57 17.69 5.46
CA CYS A 65 14.79 18.49 5.64
C CYS A 65 14.59 19.97 5.35
N ARG A 66 13.38 20.40 5.00
CA ARG A 66 13.00 21.78 4.69
C ARG A 66 13.74 22.41 3.50
N LYS A 67 14.55 21.64 2.75
CA LYS A 67 15.17 22.10 1.50
C LYS A 67 14.10 22.33 0.44
N THR A 68 14.16 23.50 -0.20
CA THR A 68 13.31 23.84 -1.33
C THR A 68 13.84 23.17 -2.60
N THR A 69 12.95 22.60 -3.40
CA THR A 69 13.24 21.99 -4.70
C THR A 69 12.39 22.67 -5.77
N GLN A 70 13.05 22.98 -6.89
CA GLN A 70 12.41 23.54 -8.09
C GLN A 70 12.14 22.38 -9.06
N GLN A 71 11.22 21.47 -8.72
CA GLN A 71 10.91 20.35 -9.59
C GLN A 71 9.51 20.48 -10.21
N ARG A 72 9.48 20.93 -11.47
CA ARG A 72 8.26 20.94 -12.31
C ARG A 72 7.93 19.58 -12.93
N ASN A 73 8.88 18.62 -12.90
CA ASN A 73 8.75 17.32 -13.58
C ASN A 73 9.22 16.15 -12.69
N LEU A 74 8.48 15.90 -11.61
CA LEU A 74 8.74 14.77 -10.72
C LEU A 74 8.64 13.44 -11.46
N LYS A 75 9.72 12.67 -11.47
CA LYS A 75 9.75 11.29 -11.97
C LYS A 75 9.60 10.30 -10.82
N THR A 76 8.93 9.19 -11.12
CA THR A 76 8.82 8.07 -10.18
C THR A 76 10.16 7.38 -10.02
N ASN A 77 10.56 7.11 -8.78
CA ASN A 77 11.69 6.25 -8.47
C ASN A 77 11.28 4.78 -8.65
N ILE A 78 11.58 4.23 -9.82
CA ILE A 78 11.18 2.86 -10.21
C ILE A 78 11.77 1.80 -9.26
N ASN A 79 13.01 1.97 -8.81
CA ASN A 79 13.64 1.02 -7.90
C ASN A 79 12.93 0.99 -6.55
N LEU A 80 12.64 2.16 -5.97
CA LEU A 80 11.92 2.25 -4.71
C LEU A 80 10.47 1.76 -4.85
N LYS A 81 9.83 2.00 -6.00
CA LYS A 81 8.49 1.47 -6.32
C LYS A 81 8.49 -0.05 -6.31
N ASN A 82 9.49 -0.67 -6.93
CA ASN A 82 9.62 -2.13 -6.99
C ASN A 82 9.86 -2.72 -5.59
N LEU A 83 10.76 -2.12 -4.81
CA LEU A 83 11.00 -2.55 -3.43
C LEU A 83 9.75 -2.43 -2.55
N ALA A 84 9.00 -1.33 -2.67
CA ALA A 84 7.75 -1.14 -1.94
C ALA A 84 6.65 -2.11 -2.40
N SER A 85 6.57 -2.46 -3.69
CA SER A 85 5.68 -3.52 -4.18
C SER A 85 6.04 -4.88 -3.58
N LEU A 86 7.33 -5.23 -3.54
CA LEU A 86 7.80 -6.47 -2.93
C LEU A 86 7.48 -6.52 -1.42
N ALA A 87 7.71 -5.44 -0.69
CA ALA A 87 7.38 -5.35 0.73
C ALA A 87 5.87 -5.45 0.97
N ARG A 88 5.05 -4.83 0.11
CA ARG A 88 3.59 -4.99 0.15
C ARG A 88 3.17 -6.43 -0.07
N LYS A 89 3.66 -7.07 -1.13
CA LYS A 89 3.38 -8.49 -1.42
C LYS A 89 3.80 -9.39 -0.26
N ALA A 90 4.99 -9.19 0.30
CA ALA A 90 5.48 -9.97 1.43
C ALA A 90 4.55 -9.86 2.65
N SER A 91 4.11 -8.65 2.99
CA SER A 91 3.20 -8.45 4.13
C SER A 91 1.81 -9.01 3.85
N LEU A 92 1.31 -8.89 2.61
CA LEU A 92 0.07 -9.52 2.17
C LEU A 92 0.14 -11.05 2.31
N TRP A 93 1.22 -11.67 1.85
CA TRP A 93 1.40 -13.12 1.98
C TRP A 93 1.50 -13.56 3.44
N GLN A 94 2.08 -12.74 4.32
CA GLN A 94 2.09 -13.02 5.74
C GLN A 94 0.67 -12.95 6.33
N PHE A 95 -0.11 -11.94 5.97
CA PHE A 95 -1.51 -11.80 6.38
C PHE A 95 -2.37 -13.00 5.94
N LEU A 96 -2.23 -13.42 4.68
CA LEU A 96 -2.99 -14.53 4.10
C LEU A 96 -2.64 -15.91 4.68
N ARG A 97 -1.52 -16.02 5.39
CA ARG A 97 -1.14 -17.26 6.09
C ARG A 97 -1.83 -17.42 7.44
N SER A 98 -2.54 -16.40 7.92
CA SER A 98 -3.31 -16.53 9.16
C SER A 98 -4.56 -17.38 8.93
N GLU A 99 -4.91 -18.20 9.94
CA GLU A 99 -6.10 -19.06 9.91
C GLU A 99 -7.40 -18.25 9.72
N GLU A 100 -7.43 -16.99 10.15
CA GLU A 100 -8.55 -16.05 9.96
C GLU A 100 -8.87 -15.81 8.48
N GLN A 101 -7.88 -15.95 7.61
CA GLN A 101 -8.04 -15.79 6.17
C GLN A 101 -8.46 -17.08 5.46
N MET A 102 -8.74 -18.15 6.20
CA MET A 102 -9.34 -19.37 5.64
C MET A 102 -10.85 -19.23 5.59
N CYS A 103 -11.45 -19.56 4.44
CA CYS A 103 -12.89 -19.69 4.32
C CYS A 103 -13.36 -20.88 5.16
N GLU A 104 -14.34 -20.67 6.03
CA GLU A 104 -14.86 -21.68 6.93
C GLU A 104 -15.57 -22.83 6.19
N ILE A 105 -16.25 -22.48 5.10
CA ILE A 105 -17.04 -23.41 4.28
C ILE A 105 -16.12 -24.21 3.36
N HIS A 106 -15.29 -23.52 2.56
CA HIS A 106 -14.53 -24.13 1.47
C HIS A 106 -13.09 -24.52 1.85
N ARG A 107 -12.62 -24.13 3.05
CA ARG A 107 -11.24 -24.36 3.52
C ARG A 107 -10.17 -23.89 2.53
N GLN A 108 -10.45 -22.78 1.84
CA GLN A 108 -9.54 -22.11 0.93
C GLN A 108 -9.21 -20.71 1.45
N THR A 109 -7.99 -20.25 1.20
CA THR A 109 -7.58 -18.87 1.51
C THR A 109 -8.48 -17.87 0.78
N LYS A 110 -8.94 -16.86 1.50
CA LYS A 110 -9.74 -15.75 0.98
C LYS A 110 -8.83 -14.82 0.18
N LYS A 111 -8.84 -14.94 -1.15
CA LYS A 111 -7.97 -14.19 -2.08
C LYS A 111 -8.72 -13.16 -2.94
N MET A 112 -10.03 -13.12 -2.79
CA MET A 112 -10.91 -12.19 -3.48
C MET A 112 -11.44 -11.18 -2.47
N PHE A 113 -11.62 -9.95 -2.91
CA PHE A 113 -12.32 -8.93 -2.17
C PHE A 113 -13.63 -8.60 -2.86
N CYS A 114 -14.71 -8.55 -2.09
CA CYS A 114 -16.02 -8.14 -2.55
C CYS A 114 -16.27 -6.66 -2.24
N GLU A 115 -16.48 -5.86 -3.28
CA GLU A 115 -16.74 -4.42 -3.15
C GLU A 115 -18.12 -4.11 -2.57
N GLY A 116 -19.10 -4.99 -2.81
CA GLY A 116 -20.45 -4.85 -2.25
C GLY A 116 -20.45 -5.05 -0.74
N ASP A 117 -19.89 -6.17 -0.28
CA ASP A 117 -19.97 -6.59 1.13
C ASP A 117 -18.76 -6.19 1.98
N LYS A 118 -17.75 -5.55 1.37
CA LYS A 118 -16.48 -5.18 2.01
C LYS A 118 -15.81 -6.34 2.74
N SER A 119 -15.85 -7.53 2.13
CA SER A 119 -15.42 -8.78 2.75
C SER A 119 -14.40 -9.53 1.90
N LEU A 120 -13.61 -10.38 2.56
CA LEU A 120 -12.66 -11.27 1.91
C LEU A 120 -13.32 -12.63 1.63
N LEU A 121 -13.29 -13.04 0.38
CA LEU A 121 -13.90 -14.26 -0.13
C LEU A 121 -12.83 -15.21 -0.66
N CYS A 122 -13.05 -16.52 -0.53
CA CYS A 122 -12.37 -17.48 -1.40
C CYS A 122 -13.00 -17.44 -2.80
N LEU A 123 -12.34 -18.08 -3.76
CA LEU A 123 -12.80 -18.08 -5.16
C LEU A 123 -14.20 -18.71 -5.33
N LEU A 124 -14.53 -19.73 -4.51
CA LEU A 124 -15.85 -20.35 -4.56
C LEU A 124 -16.95 -19.46 -3.97
N CYS A 125 -16.63 -18.69 -2.92
CA CYS A 125 -17.59 -17.72 -2.36
C CYS A 125 -17.83 -16.55 -3.30
N SER A 126 -16.84 -16.08 -4.08
CA SER A 126 -17.07 -14.99 -5.04
C SER A 126 -18.05 -15.38 -6.16
N ASP A 127 -18.15 -16.66 -6.49
CA ASP A 127 -19.08 -17.18 -7.51
C ASP A 127 -20.42 -17.63 -6.91
N SER A 128 -20.59 -17.53 -5.59
CA SER A 128 -21.82 -17.91 -4.91
C SER A 128 -22.97 -16.97 -5.26
N GLN A 129 -24.21 -17.42 -5.07
CA GLN A 129 -25.39 -16.60 -5.36
C GLN A 129 -25.41 -15.27 -4.58
N GLU A 130 -24.84 -15.27 -3.38
CA GLU A 130 -24.77 -14.11 -2.49
C GLU A 130 -23.85 -13.02 -3.03
N HIS A 131 -22.78 -13.40 -3.75
CA HIS A 131 -21.74 -12.46 -4.16
C HIS A 131 -21.60 -12.32 -5.69
N ARG A 132 -22.15 -13.21 -6.51
CA ARG A 132 -21.92 -13.29 -7.97
C ARG A 132 -22.23 -12.00 -8.75
N ASP A 133 -23.14 -11.17 -8.25
CA ASP A 133 -23.55 -9.91 -8.88
C ASP A 133 -22.77 -8.70 -8.31
N HIS A 134 -21.90 -8.91 -7.31
CA HIS A 134 -21.01 -7.89 -6.78
C HIS A 134 -19.71 -7.80 -7.58
N ARG A 135 -19.13 -6.60 -7.58
CA ARG A 135 -17.79 -6.40 -8.14
C ARG A 135 -16.75 -7.02 -7.22
N HIS A 136 -15.84 -7.77 -7.83
CA HIS A 136 -14.72 -8.40 -7.14
C HIS A 136 -13.39 -7.93 -7.69
N CYS A 137 -12.37 -7.95 -6.85
CA CYS A 137 -10.98 -7.87 -7.29
C CYS A 137 -10.09 -8.82 -6.49
N SER A 138 -8.93 -9.17 -7.04
CA SER A 138 -7.93 -9.89 -6.24
C SER A 138 -7.35 -8.96 -5.18
N ILE A 139 -7.03 -9.52 -4.03
CA ILE A 139 -6.35 -8.79 -2.94
C ILE A 139 -4.96 -8.28 -3.36
N GLU A 140 -4.30 -8.96 -4.30
CA GLU A 140 -3.01 -8.54 -4.86
C GLU A 140 -3.19 -7.28 -5.68
N TRP A 141 -4.21 -7.25 -6.55
CA TRP A 141 -4.54 -6.07 -7.34
C TRP A 141 -4.92 -4.90 -6.45
N ALA A 142 -5.76 -5.13 -5.42
CA ALA A 142 -6.12 -4.12 -4.44
C ALA A 142 -4.91 -3.57 -3.67
N ALA A 143 -3.97 -4.43 -3.28
CA ALA A 143 -2.72 -4.02 -2.60
C ALA A 143 -1.79 -3.20 -3.51
N GLU A 144 -1.86 -3.39 -4.83
CA GLU A 144 -1.00 -2.70 -5.81
C GLU A 144 -1.63 -1.44 -6.40
N GLN A 145 -2.93 -1.22 -6.21
CA GLN A 145 -3.65 -0.16 -6.90
C GLN A 145 -3.03 1.23 -6.73
N ARG A 146 -2.94 1.88 -7.88
CA ARG A 146 -2.49 3.24 -8.13
C ARG A 146 -3.74 3.96 -8.63
N TRP A 147 -4.47 4.65 -7.74
CA TRP A 147 -5.62 5.52 -8.05
C TRP A 147 -6.18 5.36 -9.48
N VAL A 148 -7.09 4.40 -9.66
CA VAL A 148 -7.96 4.34 -10.83
C VAL A 148 -9.36 4.59 -10.30
N GLY A 149 -10.00 5.65 -10.79
CA GLY A 149 -11.36 6.03 -10.42
C GLY A 149 -12.34 4.86 -10.50
N ASP A 150 -13.36 4.93 -9.66
CA ASP A 150 -14.52 4.03 -9.54
C ASP A 150 -14.34 2.67 -8.84
N ALA A 151 -13.22 2.39 -8.16
CA ALA A 151 -13.23 1.36 -7.11
C ALA A 151 -13.49 2.03 -5.77
N SER A 152 -14.56 1.64 -5.06
CA SER A 152 -15.01 2.28 -3.82
C SER A 152 -13.84 2.60 -2.87
N GLU A 153 -13.77 3.84 -2.38
CA GLU A 153 -12.72 4.32 -1.46
C GLU A 153 -12.54 3.38 -0.24
N ASP A 154 -13.61 2.69 0.15
CA ASP A 154 -13.66 1.68 1.21
C ASP A 154 -12.77 0.45 0.97
N LEU A 155 -12.68 -0.03 -0.28
CA LEU A 155 -11.88 -1.22 -0.63
C LEU A 155 -10.38 -0.94 -0.41
N PHE A 156 -9.94 0.24 -0.85
CA PHE A 156 -8.57 0.69 -0.71
C PHE A 156 -8.19 0.86 0.76
N LEU A 157 -9.08 1.45 1.56
CA LEU A 157 -8.88 1.67 2.98
C LEU A 157 -8.89 0.36 3.77
N LEU A 158 -9.80 -0.57 3.50
CA LEU A 158 -9.93 -1.79 4.29
C LEU A 158 -8.78 -2.79 4.06
N ILE A 159 -8.36 -3.02 2.81
CA ILE A 159 -7.20 -3.89 2.55
C ILE A 159 -5.89 -3.20 2.98
N HIS A 160 -5.77 -1.88 2.84
CA HIS A 160 -4.61 -1.18 3.44
C HIS A 160 -4.63 -1.16 4.95
N PHE A 161 -5.78 -1.07 5.61
CA PHE A 161 -5.87 -1.07 7.07
C PHE A 161 -5.58 -2.46 7.63
N LEU A 162 -6.14 -3.51 7.01
CA LEU A 162 -5.96 -4.90 7.41
C LEU A 162 -4.56 -5.46 7.09
N ALA A 163 -3.92 -5.03 5.99
CA ALA A 163 -2.62 -5.58 5.58
C ALA A 163 -1.43 -4.61 5.74
N PHE A 164 -1.66 -3.29 5.84
CA PHE A 164 -0.60 -2.29 5.63
C PHE A 164 -0.60 -1.05 6.56
N ASN A 165 -1.49 -0.95 7.56
CA ASN A 165 -1.65 0.22 8.45
C ASN A 165 -1.84 1.56 7.70
N PHE A 166 -3.08 2.01 7.52
CA PHE A 166 -3.36 3.26 6.79
C PHE A 166 -3.29 4.53 7.65
N CYS A 167 -2.99 5.63 6.95
CA CYS A 167 -2.72 6.99 7.42
C CYS A 167 -3.97 7.71 7.97
N SER A 168 -3.90 8.20 9.21
CA SER A 168 -4.96 9.04 9.82
C SER A 168 -5.16 10.41 9.15
N GLN A 169 -4.19 10.90 8.38
CA GLN A 169 -4.26 12.24 7.76
C GLN A 169 -5.02 12.27 6.43
N LEU A 170 -5.10 11.15 5.70
CA LEU A 170 -5.89 11.07 4.46
C LEU A 170 -7.39 11.00 4.77
N SER A 171 -7.80 10.32 5.85
CA SER A 171 -9.19 10.29 6.30
C SER A 171 -9.78 11.70 6.53
N ASN A 172 -8.99 12.61 7.11
CA ASN A 172 -9.44 13.98 7.40
C ASN A 172 -9.55 14.89 6.16
N TYR A 173 -8.74 14.66 5.11
CA TYR A 173 -8.81 15.45 3.88
C TYR A 173 -10.07 15.13 3.05
N TYR A 174 -10.54 13.87 3.08
CA TYR A 174 -11.73 13.44 2.35
C TYR A 174 -13.03 13.70 3.12
N HIS A 175 -13.00 13.70 4.46
CA HIS A 175 -14.17 14.05 5.27
C HIS A 175 -14.58 15.53 5.19
N SER A 176 -13.72 16.40 4.64
CA SER A 176 -14.00 17.81 4.34
C SER A 176 -14.52 18.05 2.92
N LEU A 177 -14.57 17.02 2.07
CA LEU A 177 -15.03 17.09 0.68
C LEU A 177 -16.36 16.34 0.44
N VAL A 178 -17.00 15.86 1.52
CA VAL A 178 -18.35 15.27 1.53
C VAL A 178 -19.29 16.17 2.32
#